data_AF-A0A1I7WZ94-F1
#
_entry.id   AF-A0A1I7WZ94-F1
#
_cell.length_a   1.000
_cell.length_b   1.000
_cell.length_c   1.000
_cell.angle_alpha   90.00
_cell.angle_beta   90.00
_cell.angle_gamma   90.00
#
_symmetry.space_group_name_H-M   'P 1'
#
loop_
_entity.id
_entity.type
_entity.pdbx_description
1 polymer ?
#
loop_
_entity_poly.entity_id
_entity_poly.type
_entity_poly.pdbx_seq_one_letter_code
_entity_poly.pdbx_strand_id
1 'polypeptide(L)' 'MAGKLEMVYVLETRPYNQGLRLTASELRHGNVPFKVITDSMAAWTMKKHNVDAILVVSSQSS' A
#
# COMPACT_ATOMS: atom_id res chain seq x y z
N MET A 1 10.72 1.07 22.09
CA MET A 1 10.11 2.10 21.22
C MET A 1 9.55 1.38 20.01
N ALA A 2 8.25 1.07 19.99
CA ALA A 2 7.63 0.41 18.84
C ALA A 2 7.23 1.50 17.82
N GLY A 3 7.81 1.42 16.62
CA GLY A 3 7.61 2.38 15.55
C GLY A 3 6.15 2.48 15.12
N LYS A 4 5.62 3.70 15.16
CA LYS A 4 4.21 4.07 14.94
C LYS A 4 3.86 4.02 13.45
N LEU A 5 3.51 2.85 12.93
CA LEU A 5 2.89 2.78 11.60
C LEU A 5 1.42 3.19 11.72
N GLU A 6 1.11 4.44 11.38
CA GLU A 6 -0.24 5.01 11.54
C GLU A 6 -1.23 4.52 10.47
N MET A 7 -0.79 4.44 9.22
CA MET A 7 -1.64 4.08 8.09
C MET A 7 -0.79 3.60 6.91
N VAL A 8 -1.23 2.53 6.25
CA VAL A 8 -0.69 2.08 4.95
C VAL A 8 -1.70 2.35 3.85
N TYR A 9 -1.27 2.94 2.74
CA TYR A 9 -2.07 3.07 1.52
C TYR A 9 -1.61 2.03 0.50
N VAL A 10 -2.50 1.12 0.13
CA VAL A 10 -2.22 0.00 -0.79
C VAL A 10 -2.86 0.30 -2.14
N LEU A 11 -2.08 0.26 -3.22
CA LEU A 11 -2.63 0.36 -4.56
C LEU A 11 -3.30 -0.97 -4.95
N GLU A 12 -4.43 -0.93 -5.65
CA GLU A 12 -5.06 -2.14 -6.16
C GLU A 12 -4.12 -2.94 -7.08
N THR A 13 -3.29 -2.26 -7.89
CA THR A 13 -2.31 -2.84 -8.82
C THR A 13 -2.99 -3.61 -9.97
N ARG A 14 -3.66 -2.86 -10.86
CA ARG A 14 -4.31 -3.43 -12.06
C ARG A 14 -3.31 -4.04 -13.04
N PRO A 15 -3.74 -4.99 -13.89
CA PRO A 15 -5.09 -5.55 -13.99
C PRO A 15 -5.37 -6.71 -13.01
N TYR A 16 -4.33 -7.26 -12.37
CA TYR A 16 -4.43 -8.48 -11.58
C TYR A 16 -4.83 -8.28 -10.12
N ASN A 17 -4.95 -7.01 -9.71
CA ASN A 17 -5.33 -6.56 -8.38
C ASN A 17 -4.50 -7.20 -7.27
N GLN A 18 -3.18 -7.29 -7.50
CA GLN A 18 -2.27 -8.00 -6.58
C GLN A 18 -2.17 -7.29 -5.24
N GLY A 19 -2.15 -5.95 -5.21
CA GLY A 19 -2.10 -5.22 -3.95
C GLY A 19 -3.38 -5.37 -3.14
N LEU A 20 -4.55 -5.41 -3.81
CA LEU A 20 -5.82 -5.71 -3.14
C LEU A 20 -5.90 -7.15 -2.62
N ARG A 21 -5.33 -8.14 -3.33
CA ARG A 21 -5.49 -9.55 -2.97
C ARG A 21 -4.42 -10.06 -2.01
N LEU A 22 -3.16 -9.69 -2.23
CA LEU A 22 -2.02 -10.18 -1.46
C LEU A 22 -1.69 -9.20 -0.33
N THR A 23 -1.32 -7.97 -0.66
CA THR A 23 -0.85 -6.98 0.33
C THR A 23 -1.93 -6.64 1.35
N ALA A 24 -3.17 -6.38 0.93
CA ALA A 24 -4.26 -6.10 1.86
C ALA A 24 -4.61 -7.32 2.74
N SER A 25 -4.46 -8.55 2.24
CA SER A 25 -4.67 -9.77 3.00
C SER A 25 -3.63 -9.91 4.12
N GLU A 26 -2.34 -9.73 3.81
CA GLU A 26 -1.26 -9.76 4.79
C GLU A 26 -1.40 -8.66 5.86
N LEU A 27 -1.72 -7.43 5.44
CA LEU A 27 -1.95 -6.32 6.38
C LEU A 27 -3.15 -6.57 7.28
N ARG A 28 -4.22 -7.19 6.76
CA ARG A 28 -5.38 -7.59 7.55
C ARG A 28 -5.01 -8.67 8.57
N HIS A 29 -4.23 -9.69 8.19
CA HIS A 29 -3.76 -10.72 9.11
C HIS A 29 -2.84 -10.15 10.19
N GLY A 30 -1.97 -9.20 9.84
CA GLY A 30 -1.07 -8.51 10.78
C GLY A 30 -1.75 -7.44 11.64
N ASN A 31 -3.06 -7.24 11.51
CA ASN A 31 -3.84 -6.19 12.18
C ASN A 31 -3.23 -4.78 12.01
N VAL A 32 -2.65 -4.52 10.83
CA VAL A 32 -2.03 -3.24 10.46
C VAL A 32 -3.13 -2.34 9.89
N PRO A 33 -3.24 -1.07 10.32
CA PRO A 33 -4.21 -0.15 9.75
C PRO A 33 -3.86 0.18 8.29
N PHE A 34 -4.77 -0.10 7.35
CA PHE A 34 -4.55 0.17 5.92
C PHE A 34 -5.81 0.67 5.19
N LYS A 35 -5.61 1.26 4.01
CA LYS A 35 -6.65 1.59 3.02
C LYS A 35 -6.20 1.18 1.63
N VAL A 36 -7.10 0.54 0.89
CA VAL A 36 -6.88 0.29 -0.55
C VAL A 36 -7.36 1.49 -1.34
N ILE A 37 -6.54 1.93 -2.29
CA ILE A 37 -6.83 3.01 -3.23
C ILE A 37 -6.60 2.52 -4.66
N THR A 38 -7.22 3.18 -5.64
CA THR A 38 -6.94 2.89 -7.05
C THR A 38 -5.55 3.38 -7.42
N ASP A 39 -4.96 2.82 -8.48
CA ASP A 39 -3.63 3.23 -8.96
C ASP A 39 -3.58 4.73 -9.28
N SER A 40 -4.68 5.28 -9.81
CA SER A 40 -4.82 6.70 -10.16
C SER A 40 -4.91 7.64 -8.95
N MET A 41 -5.25 7.14 -7.78
CA MET A 41 -5.35 7.95 -6.55
C MET A 41 -3.99 8.17 -5.87
N ALA A 42 -2.90 7.54 -6.34
CA ALA A 42 -1.59 7.60 -5.70
C ALA A 42 -1.12 9.05 -5.48
N ALA A 43 -1.04 9.85 -6.54
CA ALA A 43 -0.54 11.23 -6.47
C ALA A 43 -1.39 12.13 -5.55
N TRP A 44 -2.72 11.99 -5.63
CA TRP A 44 -3.63 12.75 -4.78
C TRP A 44 -3.51 12.34 -3.30
N THR A 45 -3.35 11.04 -3.04
CA THR A 45 -3.20 10.49 -1.69
C THR A 45 -1.91 10.98 -1.06
N MET A 46 -0.80 10.96 -1.80
CA MET A 46 0.49 11.47 -1.33
C MET A 46 0.41 12.95 -0.92
N LYS A 47 -0.23 13.78 -1.75
CA LYS A 47 -0.43 15.21 -1.47
C LYS A 47 -1.37 15.46 -0.28
N LYS A 48 -2.47 14.71 -0.19
CA LYS A 48 -3.52 14.96 0.81
C LYS A 48 -3.16 14.42 2.19
N HIS A 49 -2.51 13.26 2.24
CA HIS A 49 -2.25 12.53 3.47
C HIS A 49 -0.79 12.61 3.93
N ASN A 50 0.02 13.44 3.26
CA ASN A 50 1.41 13.70 3.63
C ASN A 50 2.22 12.42 3.85
N VAL A 51 2.19 11.53 2.85
CA VAL A 51 2.83 10.20 2.92
C VAL A 51 4.34 10.35 3.13
N ASP A 52 4.85 9.76 4.21
CA ASP A 52 6.26 9.88 4.61
C ASP A 52 7.22 9.03 3.76
N ALA A 53 6.75 7.87 3.28
CA ALA A 53 7.57 6.93 2.55
C ALA A 53 6.74 6.10 1.55
N ILE A 54 7.41 5.67 0.48
CA ILE A 54 6.86 4.75 -0.52
C ILE A 54 7.72 3.48 -0.53
N LEU A 55 7.08 2.32 -0.41
CA LEU A 55 7.72 1.02 -0.54
C LEU A 55 7.16 0.30 -1.76
N VAL A 56 8.04 -0.14 -2.65
CA VAL A 56 7.70 -0.95 -3.82
C VAL A 56 8.67 -2.13 -3.87
N VAL A 57 8.15 -3.31 -4.18
CA VAL A 57 8.96 -4.50 -4.46
C VAL A 57 9.03 -4.67 -5.96
N SER A 58 10.24 -4.73 -6.52
CA SER A 58 10.46 -5.07 -7.92
C SER A 58 10.74 -6.56 -8.06
N SER A 59 10.26 -7.16 -9.14
CA SER A 59 10.68 -8.49 -9.58
C SER A 59 11.53 -8.31 -10.83
N GLN A 60 12.79 -8.74 -10.79
CA GLN A 60 13.66 -8.78 -11.95
C GLN A 60 13.84 -10.23 -12.37
N SER A 61 13.37 -10.58 -13.57
CA SER A 61 13.73 -11.85 -14.23
C SER A 61 14.87 -11.52 -15.18
N SER A 62 16.04 -12.13 -14.95
CA SER A 62 17.07 -12.26 -15.98
C SER A 62 16.63 -13.26 -17.05
#